data_AF-A0A7W1TAV6-F1
#
_entry.id   AF-A0A7W1TAV6-F1
#
_cell.length_a   1.000
_cell.length_b   1.000
_cell.length_c   1.000
_cell.angle_alpha   90.00
_cell.angle_beta   90.00
_cell.angle_gamma   90.00
#
_symmetry.space_group_name_H-M   'P 1'
#
loop_
_entity.id
_entity.type
_entity.pdbx_description
1 polymer ?
#
loop_
_entity_poly.entity_id
_entity_poly.type
_entity_poly.pdbx_seq_one_letter_code
_entity_poly.pdbx_strand_id
1 'polypeptide(L)'
;MPVLRSTILRLEREINQENARSLAALHHAYEQLTAALLAAARERGYLGSDPFGGLGHLLTPPPLANRIGEESVQLWKTFFANFRPDEAAFEAARFQEKAGLLDGHVHDLAPGERPDPSLTLEILETLSGLWEERHQAINERLDTLIGELSTHQAQLGSVQLATAHQSDELSRIAQVVGAALGEIKEHPPADEPLGQQVGRLVGRYRSDLAASRRHAQGMIAAVRRLLDALKAVATRSEMPPLPPEAEAVFTEVRKLDDARRELEVTVRELRGTVAKLESERVELMEEVAARDRRITRYEAGDDHQLDERLRLYRQAFAAWEQGADPKVALEQVRKLERVVSLPAADEQQAVRALDRHLAELAKCLEDLRGLVPLADDPKRFRPRFFGSKYDFKALRGQVAALRDASRDLNEYLDRARWAVGLSVLAKQVPKLRAVFKEMVSLVAHWREKLGDPPPVSITISMDGGSGILALPAILASDLESVMRKKAKAGPAAASLAPVLGECVALYHRTVEQARGEPIPRVEVPKREGAIQAVTRLGGELSALAAICETSFGEAVAHEFVLGDADNALLADDHLLRHALHNLDGACAELAALPNAPPLVALPLPGRGKDFDKFLACGRQRAEWLEEVALYRVVAT
;
A
#
# COMPACT_ATOMS: atom_id res chain seq x y z
N MET A 1 -49.07 -135.68 32.88
CA MET A 1 -48.45 -134.36 33.10
C MET A 1 -47.40 -134.39 34.24
N PRO A 2 -46.16 -134.85 34.00
CA PRO A 2 -45.04 -134.69 34.96
C PRO A 2 -43.89 -133.80 34.43
N VAL A 3 -43.86 -133.48 33.12
CA VAL A 3 -42.76 -132.76 32.47
C VAL A 3 -42.77 -131.25 32.80
N LEU A 4 -43.96 -130.64 32.92
CA LEU A 4 -44.12 -129.19 33.20
C LEU A 4 -43.56 -128.75 34.56
N ARG A 5 -43.61 -129.59 35.60
CA ARG A 5 -43.07 -129.28 36.95
C ARG A 5 -41.54 -129.26 36.98
N SER A 6 -40.89 -130.07 36.14
CA SER A 6 -39.43 -130.13 36.02
C SER A 6 -38.87 -128.89 35.29
N THR A 7 -39.59 -128.37 34.29
CA THR A 7 -39.17 -127.19 33.53
C THR A 7 -39.32 -125.91 34.35
N ILE A 8 -40.38 -125.77 35.14
CA ILE A 8 -40.61 -124.60 36.00
C ILE A 8 -39.53 -124.47 37.09
N LEU A 9 -39.20 -125.56 37.80
CA LEU A 9 -38.14 -125.54 38.81
C LEU A 9 -36.75 -125.28 38.22
N ARG A 10 -36.52 -125.67 36.96
CA ARG A 10 -35.28 -125.37 36.23
C ARG A 10 -35.21 -123.88 35.88
N LEU A 11 -36.30 -123.30 35.36
CA LEU A 11 -36.39 -121.86 35.06
C LEU A 11 -36.29 -120.99 36.32
N GLU A 12 -36.90 -121.38 37.44
CA GLU A 12 -36.76 -120.65 38.71
C GLU A 12 -35.31 -120.68 39.24
N ARG A 13 -34.59 -121.81 39.07
CA ARG A 13 -33.15 -121.86 39.37
C ARG A 13 -32.33 -121.01 38.42
N GLU A 14 -32.65 -121.00 37.13
CA GLU A 14 -31.98 -120.17 36.13
C GLU A 14 -32.18 -118.68 36.42
N ILE A 15 -33.41 -118.25 36.69
CA ILE A 15 -33.75 -116.86 37.08
C ILE A 15 -33.05 -116.48 38.38
N ASN A 16 -33.04 -117.35 39.39
CA ASN A 16 -32.35 -117.05 40.65
C ASN A 16 -30.83 -116.98 40.48
N GLN A 17 -30.24 -117.82 39.62
CA GLN A 17 -28.81 -117.75 39.29
C GLN A 17 -28.48 -116.51 38.45
N GLU A 18 -29.34 -116.14 37.51
CA GLU A 18 -29.17 -114.96 36.68
C GLU A 18 -29.33 -113.68 37.49
N ASN A 19 -30.31 -113.61 38.39
CA ASN A 19 -30.45 -112.51 39.36
C ASN A 19 -29.25 -112.43 40.31
N ALA A 20 -28.76 -113.57 40.81
CA ALA A 20 -27.56 -113.59 41.64
C ALA A 20 -26.31 -113.11 40.89
N ARG A 21 -26.16 -113.48 39.61
CA ARG A 21 -25.07 -113.00 38.74
C ARG A 21 -25.20 -111.50 38.46
N SER A 22 -26.40 -111.02 38.16
CA SER A 22 -26.69 -109.60 37.91
C SER A 22 -26.43 -108.73 39.14
N LEU A 23 -26.85 -109.19 40.33
CA LEU A 23 -26.57 -108.52 41.60
C LEU A 23 -25.07 -108.51 41.93
N ALA A 24 -24.36 -109.61 41.67
CA ALA A 24 -22.91 -109.68 41.85
C ALA A 24 -22.18 -108.72 40.89
N ALA A 25 -22.61 -108.63 39.63
CA ALA A 25 -22.06 -107.69 38.65
C ALA A 25 -22.31 -106.23 39.04
N LEU A 26 -23.50 -105.90 39.54
CA LEU A 26 -23.83 -104.56 40.02
C LEU A 26 -23.02 -104.18 41.27
N HIS A 27 -22.84 -105.12 42.20
CA HIS A 27 -21.99 -104.90 43.38
C HIS A 27 -20.55 -104.60 42.97
N HIS A 28 -20.01 -105.38 42.02
CA HIS A 28 -18.66 -105.16 41.50
C HIS A 28 -18.51 -103.81 40.78
N ALA A 29 -19.49 -103.41 39.97
CA ALA A 29 -19.47 -102.10 39.30
C ALA A 29 -19.54 -100.95 40.30
N TYR A 30 -20.34 -101.08 41.37
CA TYR A 30 -20.42 -100.10 42.45
C TYR A 30 -19.10 -99.98 43.23
N GLU A 31 -18.44 -101.11 43.51
CA GLU A 31 -17.11 -101.12 44.14
C GLU A 31 -16.06 -100.42 43.27
N GLN A 32 -16.06 -100.69 41.96
CA GLN A 32 -15.14 -100.03 41.02
C GLN A 32 -15.37 -98.52 40.95
N LEU A 33 -16.64 -98.08 40.87
CA LEU A 33 -16.97 -96.66 40.87
C LEU A 33 -16.55 -95.99 42.18
N THR A 34 -16.83 -96.64 43.32
CA THR A 34 -16.44 -96.17 44.65
C THR A 34 -14.93 -96.04 44.76
N ALA A 35 -14.17 -97.02 44.27
CA ALA A 35 -12.71 -97.00 44.28
C ALA A 35 -12.15 -95.87 43.40
N ALA A 36 -12.68 -95.68 42.19
CA ALA A 36 -12.26 -94.61 41.29
C ALA A 36 -12.56 -93.22 41.86
N LEU A 37 -13.75 -93.05 42.44
CA LEU A 37 -14.18 -91.81 43.08
C LEU A 37 -13.31 -91.49 44.30
N LEU A 38 -13.05 -92.46 45.18
CA LEU A 38 -12.17 -92.26 46.34
C LEU A 38 -10.72 -91.98 45.93
N ALA A 39 -10.23 -92.59 44.84
CA ALA A 39 -8.90 -92.29 44.29
C ALA A 39 -8.80 -90.83 43.82
N ALA A 40 -9.76 -90.36 43.02
CA ALA A 40 -9.82 -88.96 42.59
C ALA A 40 -9.98 -87.99 43.78
N ALA A 41 -10.78 -88.35 44.79
CA ALA A 41 -10.94 -87.54 46.00
C ALA A 41 -9.63 -87.44 46.80
N ARG A 42 -8.87 -88.54 46.88
CA ARG A 42 -7.55 -88.59 47.55
C ARG A 42 -6.50 -87.74 46.85
N GLU A 43 -6.50 -87.67 45.51
CA GLU A 43 -5.64 -86.73 44.77
C GLU A 43 -5.90 -85.27 45.15
N ARG A 44 -7.13 -84.94 45.55
CA ARG A 44 -7.52 -83.62 46.10
C ARG A 44 -7.38 -83.52 47.63
N GLY A 45 -6.76 -84.51 48.28
CA GLY A 45 -6.46 -84.50 49.72
C GLY A 45 -7.54 -85.08 50.64
N TYR A 46 -8.57 -85.78 50.11
CA TYR A 46 -9.56 -86.47 50.95
C TYR A 46 -8.95 -87.70 51.63
N LEU A 47 -8.99 -87.77 52.96
CA LEU A 47 -8.44 -88.89 53.74
C LEU A 47 -9.47 -89.92 54.22
N GLY A 48 -10.77 -89.70 53.94
CA GLY A 48 -11.84 -90.60 54.36
C GLY A 48 -11.99 -91.83 53.46
N SER A 49 -12.84 -92.77 53.91
CA SER A 49 -13.18 -94.00 53.18
C SER A 49 -14.63 -94.06 52.72
N ASP A 50 -15.43 -93.03 53.00
CA ASP A 50 -16.84 -92.97 52.59
C ASP A 50 -16.97 -92.39 51.16
N PRO A 51 -17.57 -93.11 50.21
CA PRO A 51 -17.79 -92.61 48.84
C PRO A 51 -18.60 -91.32 48.78
N PHE A 52 -19.59 -91.12 49.65
CA PHE A 52 -20.39 -89.90 49.63
C PHE A 52 -19.60 -88.69 50.14
N GLY A 53 -18.80 -88.87 51.19
CA GLY A 53 -17.82 -87.87 51.64
C GLY A 53 -16.75 -87.55 50.58
N GLY A 54 -16.26 -88.56 49.86
CA GLY A 54 -15.32 -88.38 48.74
C GLY A 54 -15.92 -87.60 47.58
N LEU A 55 -17.19 -87.86 47.24
CA LEU A 55 -17.93 -87.12 46.22
C LEU A 55 -18.10 -85.66 46.66
N GLY A 56 -18.48 -85.43 47.92
CA GLY A 56 -18.59 -84.08 48.49
C GLY A 56 -17.28 -83.30 48.39
N HIS A 57 -16.14 -83.93 48.71
CA HIS A 57 -14.81 -83.31 48.62
C HIS A 57 -14.40 -83.01 47.17
N LEU A 58 -14.79 -83.85 46.22
CA LEU A 58 -14.58 -83.63 44.79
C LEU A 58 -15.44 -82.49 44.24
N LEU A 59 -16.65 -82.29 44.77
CA LEU A 59 -17.57 -81.24 44.36
C LEU A 59 -17.24 -79.88 45.01
N THR A 60 -16.54 -79.85 46.15
CA THR A 60 -16.05 -78.60 46.73
C THR A 60 -14.94 -77.96 45.89
N PRO A 61 -14.99 -76.62 45.64
CA PRO A 61 -13.92 -75.93 44.94
C PRO A 61 -12.59 -76.04 45.69
N PRO A 62 -11.45 -76.16 44.98
CA PRO A 62 -10.14 -76.26 45.60
C PRO A 62 -9.83 -74.99 46.44
N PRO A 63 -8.99 -75.09 47.49
CA PRO A 63 -8.68 -73.96 48.39
C PRO A 63 -8.19 -72.70 47.67
N LEU A 64 -7.45 -72.87 46.56
CA LEU A 64 -6.98 -71.77 45.73
C LEU A 64 -8.13 -71.03 45.03
N ALA A 65 -9.13 -71.75 44.51
CA ALA A 65 -10.29 -71.15 43.87
C ALA A 65 -11.12 -70.35 44.87
N ASN A 66 -11.28 -70.86 46.10
CA ASN A 66 -11.93 -70.14 47.19
C ASN A 66 -11.21 -68.82 47.51
N ARG A 67 -9.87 -68.86 47.59
CA ARG A 67 -9.07 -67.66 47.85
C ARG A 67 -9.19 -66.64 46.71
N ILE A 68 -9.16 -67.09 45.46
CA ILE A 68 -9.34 -66.20 44.30
C ILE A 68 -10.73 -65.55 44.33
N GLY A 69 -11.77 -66.30 44.66
CA GLY A 69 -13.12 -65.77 44.83
C GLY A 69 -13.21 -64.68 45.90
N GLU A 70 -12.64 -64.94 47.09
CA GLU A 70 -12.58 -63.95 48.19
C GLU A 70 -11.84 -62.67 47.78
N GLU A 71 -10.67 -62.80 47.16
CA GLU A 71 -9.87 -61.65 46.69
C GLU A 71 -10.58 -60.88 45.57
N SER A 72 -11.33 -61.58 44.70
CA SER A 72 -12.09 -60.95 43.61
C SER A 72 -13.23 -60.09 44.15
N VAL A 73 -13.98 -60.57 45.15
CA VAL A 73 -15.01 -59.78 45.83
C VAL A 73 -14.40 -58.61 46.60
N GLN A 74 -13.23 -58.80 47.22
CA GLN A 74 -12.55 -57.70 47.91
C GLN A 74 -12.07 -56.63 46.92
N LEU A 75 -11.55 -57.03 45.76
CA LEU A 75 -11.17 -56.12 44.69
C LEU A 75 -12.38 -55.35 44.14
N TRP A 76 -13.52 -56.03 43.97
CA TRP A 76 -14.79 -55.43 43.57
C TRP A 76 -15.23 -54.30 44.51
N LYS A 77 -15.27 -54.59 45.82
CA LYS A 77 -15.61 -53.58 46.85
C LYS A 77 -14.62 -52.42 46.85
N THR A 78 -13.34 -52.73 46.68
CA THR A 78 -12.26 -51.72 46.66
C THR A 78 -12.37 -50.80 45.45
N PHE A 79 -12.74 -51.32 44.28
CA PHE A 79 -12.94 -50.52 43.07
C PHE A 79 -13.99 -49.43 43.29
N PHE A 80 -15.17 -49.78 43.81
CA PHE A 80 -16.26 -48.83 44.07
C PHE A 80 -16.03 -47.93 45.28
N ALA A 81 -15.21 -48.33 46.25
CA ALA A 81 -14.82 -47.48 47.37
C ALA A 81 -13.80 -46.38 46.99
N ASN A 82 -13.08 -46.55 45.88
CA ASN A 82 -11.99 -45.67 45.47
C ASN A 82 -12.42 -44.43 44.66
N PHE A 83 -13.72 -44.19 44.50
CA PHE A 83 -14.21 -42.97 43.84
C PHE A 83 -14.17 -41.79 44.80
N ARG A 84 -13.74 -40.62 44.32
CA ARG A 84 -13.78 -39.39 45.11
C ARG A 84 -15.23 -38.94 45.32
N PRO A 85 -15.54 -38.11 46.33
CA PRO A 85 -16.90 -37.64 46.57
C PRO A 85 -17.54 -36.90 45.39
N ASP A 86 -16.75 -36.16 44.59
CA ASP A 86 -17.20 -35.48 43.37
C ASP A 86 -17.46 -36.44 42.21
N GLU A 87 -16.63 -37.48 42.08
CA GLU A 87 -16.78 -38.55 41.08
C GLU A 87 -17.93 -39.50 41.43
N ALA A 88 -18.20 -39.69 42.72
CA ALA A 88 -19.19 -40.64 43.23
C ALA A 88 -20.61 -40.33 42.75
N ALA A 89 -20.96 -39.06 42.61
CA ALA A 89 -22.29 -38.62 42.22
C ALA A 89 -22.63 -38.90 40.75
N PHE A 90 -21.62 -39.05 39.88
CA PHE A 90 -21.82 -39.17 38.43
C PHE A 90 -21.13 -40.40 37.83
N GLU A 91 -19.83 -40.56 38.07
CA GLU A 91 -19.06 -41.67 37.52
C GLU A 91 -19.33 -42.96 38.26
N ALA A 92 -19.26 -42.97 39.59
CA ALA A 92 -19.52 -44.20 40.36
C ALA A 92 -20.94 -44.71 40.13
N ALA A 93 -21.94 -43.82 40.04
CA ALA A 93 -23.32 -44.19 39.69
C ALA A 93 -23.41 -44.86 38.32
N ARG A 94 -22.69 -44.35 37.30
CA ARG A 94 -22.62 -44.96 35.96
C ARG A 94 -21.96 -46.34 35.98
N PHE A 95 -20.86 -46.48 36.71
CA PHE A 95 -20.17 -47.77 36.86
C PHE A 95 -21.02 -48.78 37.65
N GLN A 96 -21.75 -48.33 38.68
CA GLN A 96 -22.69 -49.14 39.45
C GLN A 96 -23.88 -49.59 38.60
N GLU A 97 -24.42 -48.72 37.74
CA GLU A 97 -25.48 -49.08 36.79
C GLU A 97 -25.01 -50.19 35.83
N LYS A 98 -23.82 -50.03 35.24
CA LYS A 98 -23.22 -51.06 34.37
C LYS A 98 -22.96 -52.38 35.09
N ALA A 99 -22.63 -52.31 36.37
CA ALA A 99 -22.33 -53.45 37.22
C ALA A 99 -23.57 -54.05 37.91
N GLY A 100 -24.75 -53.46 37.76
CA GLY A 100 -25.87 -53.67 38.69
C GLY A 100 -26.36 -55.11 38.85
N LEU A 101 -26.34 -55.92 37.78
CA LEU A 101 -26.72 -57.34 37.88
C LEU A 101 -25.71 -58.14 38.71
N LEU A 102 -24.42 -57.86 38.51
CA LEU A 102 -23.33 -58.53 39.20
C LEU A 102 -23.17 -58.01 40.64
N ASP A 103 -23.37 -56.71 40.86
CA ASP A 103 -23.34 -56.10 42.18
C ASP A 103 -24.46 -56.65 43.08
N GLY A 104 -25.64 -56.90 42.52
CA GLY A 104 -26.73 -57.61 43.19
C GLY A 104 -26.31 -59.02 43.63
N HIS A 105 -25.72 -59.81 42.73
CA HIS A 105 -25.23 -61.15 43.07
C HIS A 105 -24.12 -61.14 44.14
N VAL A 106 -23.23 -60.14 44.12
CA VAL A 106 -22.18 -59.99 45.14
C VAL A 106 -22.77 -59.54 46.48
N HIS A 107 -23.83 -58.74 46.48
CA HIS A 107 -24.53 -58.29 47.68
C HIS A 107 -25.36 -59.39 48.34
N ASP A 108 -25.93 -60.29 47.54
CA ASP A 108 -26.75 -61.42 48.00
C ASP A 108 -25.93 -62.52 48.69
N LEU A 109 -24.60 -62.50 48.58
CA LEU A 109 -23.71 -63.40 49.31
C LEU A 109 -23.83 -63.17 50.83
N ALA A 110 -24.14 -64.21 51.59
CA ALA A 110 -24.18 -64.13 53.03
C ALA A 110 -22.79 -63.77 53.61
N PRO A 111 -22.72 -63.15 54.81
CA PRO A 111 -21.44 -62.84 55.44
C PRO A 111 -20.55 -64.09 55.61
N GLY A 112 -19.44 -64.15 54.88
CA GLY A 112 -18.52 -65.31 54.87
C GLY A 112 -18.83 -66.37 53.82
N GLU A 113 -19.90 -66.19 53.04
CA GLU A 113 -20.18 -66.98 51.84
C GLU A 113 -19.21 -66.60 50.72
N ARG A 114 -18.76 -67.61 49.98
CA ARG A 114 -17.77 -67.46 48.92
C ARG A 114 -18.47 -67.46 47.58
N PRO A 115 -18.05 -66.62 46.62
CA PRO A 115 -18.58 -66.69 45.28
C PRO A 115 -18.21 -68.03 44.67
N ASP A 116 -19.12 -68.59 43.87
CA ASP A 116 -18.80 -69.76 43.07
C ASP A 116 -17.80 -69.40 41.94
N PRO A 117 -17.21 -70.39 41.24
CA PRO A 117 -16.26 -70.11 40.18
C PRO A 117 -16.83 -69.31 39.00
N SER A 118 -18.14 -69.41 38.75
CA SER A 118 -18.80 -68.66 37.66
C SER A 118 -18.86 -67.18 38.01
N LEU A 119 -19.37 -66.86 39.20
CA LEU A 119 -19.44 -65.50 39.73
C LEU A 119 -18.05 -64.88 39.87
N THR A 120 -17.04 -65.67 40.28
CA THR A 120 -15.65 -65.20 40.36
C THR A 120 -15.11 -64.76 38.99
N LEU A 121 -15.39 -65.52 37.93
CA LEU A 121 -14.96 -65.16 36.57
C LEU A 121 -15.70 -63.92 36.06
N GLU A 122 -17.02 -63.84 36.27
CA GLU A 122 -17.83 -62.67 35.90
C GLU A 122 -17.35 -61.40 36.60
N ILE A 123 -16.98 -61.49 37.89
CA ILE A 123 -16.38 -60.40 38.66
C ILE A 123 -15.08 -59.92 38.02
N LEU A 124 -14.15 -60.83 37.72
CA LEU A 124 -12.85 -60.47 37.18
C LEU A 124 -12.94 -59.89 35.76
N GLU A 125 -13.79 -60.47 34.90
CA GLU A 125 -14.01 -59.98 33.54
C GLU A 125 -14.62 -58.58 33.55
N THR A 126 -15.65 -58.38 34.38
CA THR A 126 -16.31 -57.08 34.52
C THR A 126 -15.34 -56.04 35.11
N LEU A 127 -14.58 -56.37 36.15
CA LEU A 127 -13.59 -55.46 36.73
C LEU A 127 -12.52 -55.03 35.74
N SER A 128 -12.06 -55.93 34.87
CA SER A 128 -11.08 -55.57 33.85
C SER A 128 -11.61 -54.47 32.94
N GLY A 129 -12.85 -54.61 32.46
CA GLY A 129 -13.49 -53.61 31.60
C GLY A 129 -13.75 -52.28 32.31
N LEU A 130 -14.28 -52.31 33.54
CA LEU A 130 -14.55 -51.10 34.31
C LEU A 130 -13.26 -50.37 34.69
N TRP A 131 -12.17 -51.10 34.98
CA TRP A 131 -10.87 -50.53 35.30
C TRP A 131 -10.25 -49.80 34.10
N GLU A 132 -10.28 -50.41 32.91
CA GLU A 132 -9.78 -49.78 31.68
C GLU A 132 -10.56 -48.51 31.34
N GLU A 133 -11.90 -48.57 31.40
CA GLU A 133 -12.76 -47.42 31.14
C GLU A 133 -12.50 -46.29 32.14
N ARG A 134 -12.34 -46.61 33.43
CA ARG A 134 -12.00 -45.62 34.46
C ARG A 134 -10.63 -45.01 34.23
N HIS A 135 -9.64 -45.81 33.85
CA HIS A 135 -8.29 -45.32 33.58
C HIS A 135 -8.29 -44.37 32.37
N GLN A 136 -9.04 -44.69 31.32
CA GLN A 136 -9.22 -43.81 30.17
C GLN A 136 -9.90 -42.48 30.57
N ALA A 137 -10.99 -42.52 31.34
CA ALA A 137 -11.69 -41.32 31.79
C ALA A 137 -10.78 -40.39 32.62
N ILE A 138 -9.94 -40.95 33.49
CA ILE A 138 -8.94 -40.18 34.26
C ILE A 138 -7.92 -39.52 33.33
N ASN A 139 -7.41 -40.25 32.32
CA ASN A 139 -6.44 -39.70 31.38
C ASN A 139 -7.03 -38.58 30.53
N GLU A 140 -8.26 -38.72 30.03
CA GLU A 140 -8.97 -37.67 29.28
C GLU A 140 -9.18 -36.40 30.13
N ARG A 141 -9.50 -36.56 31.42
CA ARG A 141 -9.62 -35.44 32.36
C ARG A 141 -8.27 -34.77 32.62
N LEU A 142 -7.19 -35.55 32.77
CA LEU A 142 -5.84 -35.02 32.93
C LEU A 142 -5.39 -34.24 31.70
N ASP A 143 -5.63 -34.75 30.49
CA ASP A 143 -5.30 -34.06 29.25
C ASP A 143 -6.07 -32.74 29.12
N THR A 144 -7.36 -32.73 29.50
CA THR A 144 -8.18 -31.51 29.54
C THR A 144 -7.59 -30.50 30.51
N LEU A 145 -7.24 -30.91 31.74
CA LEU A 145 -6.64 -30.02 32.74
C LEU A 145 -5.26 -29.49 32.30
N ILE A 146 -4.43 -30.31 31.64
CA ILE A 146 -3.14 -29.90 31.08
C ILE A 146 -3.36 -28.86 29.97
N GLY A 147 -4.36 -29.05 29.11
CA GLY A 147 -4.76 -28.10 28.07
C GLY A 147 -5.23 -26.76 28.64
N GLU A 148 -6.10 -26.79 29.66
CA GLU A 148 -6.59 -25.60 30.35
C GLU A 148 -5.45 -24.83 31.05
N LEU A 149 -4.59 -25.53 31.79
CA LEU A 149 -3.42 -24.93 32.45
C LEU A 149 -2.48 -24.27 31.45
N SER A 150 -2.19 -24.94 30.33
CA SER A 150 -1.34 -24.39 29.26
C SER A 150 -1.96 -23.14 28.65
N THR A 151 -3.28 -23.12 28.46
CA THR A 151 -4.02 -21.96 27.94
C THR A 151 -3.96 -20.78 28.91
N HIS A 152 -4.20 -21.02 30.20
CA HIS A 152 -4.10 -19.99 31.23
C HIS A 152 -2.67 -19.44 31.38
N GLN A 153 -1.65 -20.30 31.28
CA GLN A 153 -0.26 -19.86 31.31
C GLN A 153 0.09 -18.98 30.11
N ALA A 154 -0.40 -19.33 28.91
CA ALA A 154 -0.23 -18.50 27.71
C ALA A 154 -0.92 -17.14 27.84
N GLN A 155 -2.14 -17.11 28.38
CA GLN A 155 -2.87 -15.86 28.65
C GLN A 155 -2.13 -14.96 29.65
N LEU A 156 -1.64 -15.53 30.76
CA LEU A 156 -0.85 -14.78 31.74
C LEU A 156 0.43 -14.20 31.14
N GLY A 157 1.16 -15.00 30.33
CA GLY A 157 2.33 -14.53 29.61
C GLY A 157 2.02 -13.38 28.64
N SER A 158 0.90 -13.47 27.91
CA SER A 158 0.44 -12.40 27.01
C SER A 158 0.13 -11.10 27.75
N VAL A 159 -0.58 -11.17 28.89
CA VAL A 159 -0.91 -9.99 29.69
C VAL A 159 0.34 -9.34 30.28
N GLN A 160 1.30 -10.14 30.76
CA GLN A 160 2.57 -9.63 31.26
C GLN A 160 3.36 -8.89 30.17
N LEU A 161 3.45 -9.45 28.97
CA LEU A 161 4.12 -8.81 27.83
C LEU A 161 3.41 -7.51 27.41
N ALA A 162 2.08 -7.49 27.36
CA ALA A 162 1.32 -6.29 27.03
C ALA A 162 1.54 -5.17 28.07
N THR A 163 1.58 -5.54 29.36
CA THR A 163 1.81 -4.59 30.46
C THR A 163 3.24 -4.03 30.41
N ALA A 164 4.24 -4.87 30.15
CA ALA A 164 5.63 -4.45 29.98
C ALA A 164 5.78 -3.50 28.78
N HIS A 165 5.19 -3.84 27.64
CA HIS A 165 5.20 -2.97 26.46
C HIS A 165 4.55 -1.61 26.73
N GLN A 166 3.39 -1.59 27.41
CA GLN A 166 2.72 -0.34 27.77
C GLN A 166 3.59 0.53 28.71
N SER A 167 4.29 -0.08 29.66
CA SER A 167 5.23 0.62 30.55
C SER A 167 6.42 1.22 29.79
N ASP A 168 6.96 0.49 28.81
CA ASP A 168 8.06 0.96 27.97
C ASP A 168 7.63 2.15 27.10
N GLU A 169 6.46 2.06 26.46
CA GLU A 169 5.93 3.14 25.63
C GLU A 169 5.62 4.41 26.46
N LEU A 170 5.03 4.26 27.65
CA LEU A 170 4.83 5.39 28.57
C LEU A 170 6.16 6.03 28.99
N SER A 171 7.20 5.23 29.21
CA SER A 171 8.54 5.73 29.55
C SER A 171 9.17 6.50 28.37
N ARG A 172 9.02 6.02 27.13
CA ARG A 172 9.47 6.75 25.94
C ARG A 172 8.72 8.05 25.75
N ILE A 173 7.40 8.06 25.91
CA ILE A 173 6.59 9.28 25.82
C ILE A 173 7.06 10.28 26.88
N ALA A 174 7.30 9.83 28.12
CA ALA A 174 7.82 10.69 29.18
C ALA A 174 9.19 11.31 28.82
N GLN A 175 10.09 10.54 28.21
CA GLN A 175 11.38 11.06 27.74
C GLN A 175 11.21 12.13 26.63
N VAL A 176 10.34 11.87 25.65
CA VAL A 176 10.07 12.81 24.55
C VAL A 176 9.45 14.10 25.08
N VAL A 177 8.46 14.00 25.98
CA VAL A 177 7.83 15.16 26.62
C VAL A 177 8.85 15.93 27.45
N GLY A 178 9.69 15.24 28.23
CA GLY A 178 10.77 15.86 29.00
C GLY A 178 11.78 16.60 28.13
N ALA A 179 12.19 16.01 26.99
CA ALA A 179 13.09 16.65 26.04
C ALA A 179 12.45 17.91 25.40
N ALA A 180 11.19 17.82 24.97
CA ALA A 180 10.46 18.93 24.39
C ALA A 180 10.27 20.09 25.40
N LEU A 181 9.95 19.78 26.66
CA LEU A 181 9.90 20.77 27.75
C LEU A 181 11.29 21.41 27.99
N GLY A 182 12.36 20.62 27.92
CA GLY A 182 13.74 21.11 28.00
C GLY A 182 14.10 22.10 26.89
N GLU A 183 13.69 21.85 25.65
CA GLU A 183 13.92 22.76 24.51
C GLU A 183 13.23 24.12 24.70
N ILE A 184 12.02 24.13 25.24
CA ILE A 184 11.29 25.38 25.56
C ILE A 184 11.70 25.98 26.91
N LYS A 185 12.73 25.41 27.56
CA LYS A 185 13.26 25.81 28.88
C LYS A 185 12.23 25.80 30.00
N GLU A 186 11.19 24.98 29.88
CA GLU A 186 10.22 24.76 30.95
C GLU A 186 10.60 23.51 31.74
N HIS A 187 10.77 23.66 33.05
CA HIS A 187 11.20 22.59 33.94
C HIS A 187 10.01 22.19 34.83
N PRO A 188 9.31 21.09 34.51
CA PRO A 188 8.22 20.62 35.37
C PRO A 188 8.78 20.13 36.72
N PRO A 189 7.99 20.18 37.82
CA PRO A 189 8.34 19.52 39.07
C PRO A 189 8.56 18.02 38.83
N ALA A 190 9.48 17.41 39.59
CA ALA A 190 9.90 16.01 39.41
C ALA A 190 8.74 15.00 39.48
N ASP A 191 7.69 15.30 40.26
CA ASP A 191 6.54 14.42 40.48
C ASP A 191 5.29 14.83 39.65
N GLU A 192 5.41 15.77 38.70
CA GLU A 192 4.27 16.20 37.88
C GLU A 192 3.83 15.06 36.93
N PRO A 193 2.55 14.64 36.95
CA PRO A 193 2.06 13.58 36.07
C PRO A 193 2.27 13.91 34.58
N LEU A 194 2.60 12.90 33.77
CA LEU A 194 2.87 13.06 32.34
C LEU A 194 1.78 13.83 31.58
N GLY A 195 0.51 13.58 31.90
CA GLY A 195 -0.61 14.31 31.29
C GLY A 195 -0.57 15.83 31.58
N GLN A 196 -0.12 16.24 32.76
CA GLN A 196 0.05 17.65 33.11
C GLN A 196 1.27 18.27 32.41
N GLN A 197 2.37 17.52 32.31
CA GLN A 197 3.55 17.91 31.54
C GLN A 197 3.21 18.17 30.06
N VAL A 198 2.41 17.29 29.44
CA VAL A 198 1.88 17.49 28.08
C VAL A 198 0.97 18.73 28.01
N GLY A 199 0.09 18.90 29.00
CA GLY A 199 -0.78 20.08 29.08
C GLY A 199 -0.01 21.40 29.12
N ARG A 200 1.10 21.44 29.85
CA ARG A 200 2.03 22.56 29.92
C ARG A 200 2.67 22.85 28.56
N LEU A 201 3.23 21.83 27.92
CA LEU A 201 3.82 21.94 26.59
C LEU A 201 2.81 22.52 25.58
N VAL A 202 1.60 21.97 25.53
CA VAL A 202 0.52 22.44 24.65
C VAL A 202 0.09 23.87 24.99
N GLY A 203 0.00 24.21 26.27
CA GLY A 203 -0.29 25.57 26.74
C GLY A 203 0.74 26.57 26.23
N ARG A 204 2.02 26.22 26.30
CA ARG A 204 3.11 27.07 25.80
C ARG A 204 3.05 27.25 24.30
N TYR A 205 2.91 26.17 23.53
CA TYR A 205 2.76 26.25 22.07
C TYR A 205 1.57 27.13 21.65
N ARG A 206 0.44 27.04 22.35
CA ARG A 206 -0.73 27.91 22.08
C ARG A 206 -0.42 29.39 22.33
N SER A 207 0.31 29.70 23.40
CA SER A 207 0.74 31.07 23.69
C SER A 207 1.68 31.61 22.61
N ASP A 208 2.67 30.82 22.20
CA ASP A 208 3.65 31.22 21.18
C ASP A 208 2.98 31.37 19.81
N LEU A 209 2.06 30.47 19.44
CA LEU A 209 1.25 30.58 18.24
C LEU A 209 0.38 31.84 18.25
N ALA A 210 -0.23 32.18 19.38
CA ALA A 210 -1.02 33.40 19.53
C ALA A 210 -0.15 34.67 19.43
N ALA A 211 1.06 34.64 19.97
CA ALA A 211 2.03 35.73 19.82
C ALA A 211 2.47 35.90 18.35
N SER A 212 2.82 34.81 17.68
CA SER A 212 3.20 34.80 16.26
C SER A 212 2.05 35.31 15.36
N ARG A 213 0.81 34.87 15.60
CA ARG A 213 -0.37 35.36 14.88
C ARG A 213 -0.58 36.87 15.06
N ARG A 214 -0.44 37.39 16.29
CA ARG A 214 -0.52 38.84 16.55
C ARG A 214 0.56 39.61 15.81
N HIS A 215 1.78 39.08 15.79
CA HIS A 215 2.89 39.69 15.04
C HIS A 215 2.62 39.71 13.52
N ALA A 216 2.19 38.58 12.96
CA ALA A 216 1.84 38.49 11.54
C ALA A 216 0.68 39.43 11.15
N GLN A 217 -0.37 39.50 11.97
CA GLN A 217 -1.47 40.46 11.77
C GLN A 217 -0.99 41.91 11.85
N GLY A 218 -0.06 42.21 12.77
CA GLY A 218 0.61 43.51 12.84
C GLY A 218 1.37 43.85 11.56
N MET A 219 2.12 42.89 11.00
CA MET A 219 2.83 43.09 9.73
C MET A 219 1.88 43.28 8.55
N ILE A 220 0.81 42.49 8.44
CA ILE A 220 -0.21 42.64 7.40
C ILE A 220 -0.85 44.03 7.46
N ALA A 221 -1.20 44.50 8.67
CA ALA A 221 -1.75 45.83 8.86
C ALA A 221 -0.76 46.94 8.46
N ALA A 222 0.54 46.76 8.77
CA ALA A 222 1.59 47.69 8.37
C ALA A 222 1.77 47.74 6.84
N VAL A 223 1.85 46.58 6.18
CA VAL A 223 1.94 46.47 4.71
C VAL A 223 0.72 47.09 4.04
N ARG A 224 -0.48 46.85 4.58
CA ARG A 224 -1.71 47.46 4.05
C ARG A 224 -1.68 48.99 4.14
N ARG A 225 -1.25 49.55 5.29
CA ARG A 225 -1.07 51.00 5.43
C ARG A 225 -0.03 51.55 4.44
N LEU A 226 1.05 50.82 4.19
CA LEU A 226 2.06 51.18 3.20
C LEU A 226 1.47 51.21 1.77
N LEU A 227 0.71 50.19 1.39
CA LEU A 227 0.04 50.13 0.10
C LEU A 227 -1.01 51.24 -0.07
N ASP A 228 -1.77 51.53 0.98
CA ASP A 228 -2.74 52.63 0.99
C ASP A 228 -2.03 53.99 0.83
N ALA A 229 -0.85 54.18 1.45
CA ALA A 229 -0.03 55.37 1.24
C ALA A 229 0.53 55.47 -0.19
N LEU A 230 1.00 54.37 -0.79
CA LEU A 230 1.44 54.35 -2.19
C LEU A 230 0.31 54.70 -3.14
N LYS A 231 -0.88 54.15 -2.89
CA LYS A 231 -2.09 54.46 -3.64
C LYS A 231 -2.48 55.93 -3.47
N ALA A 232 -2.36 56.48 -2.26
CA ALA A 232 -2.65 57.89 -2.00
C ALA A 232 -1.71 58.82 -2.78
N VAL A 233 -0.42 58.50 -2.87
CA VAL A 233 0.53 59.25 -3.70
C VAL A 233 0.14 59.16 -5.18
N ALA A 234 -0.13 57.96 -5.69
CA ALA A 234 -0.52 57.77 -7.10
C ALA A 234 -1.82 58.51 -7.46
N THR A 235 -2.80 58.53 -6.55
CA THR A 235 -4.12 59.15 -6.74
C THR A 235 -4.22 60.60 -6.27
N ARG A 236 -3.16 61.15 -5.67
CA ARG A 236 -3.10 62.49 -5.07
C ARG A 236 -4.11 62.74 -3.95
N SER A 237 -4.49 61.71 -3.21
CA SER A 237 -5.30 61.87 -2.01
C SER A 237 -4.44 62.22 -0.80
N GLU A 238 -5.11 62.51 0.32
CA GLU A 238 -4.44 62.65 1.62
C GLU A 238 -3.79 61.33 2.03
N MET A 239 -2.56 61.39 2.53
CA MET A 239 -1.79 60.21 2.91
C MET A 239 -2.25 59.75 4.30
N PRO A 240 -2.50 58.45 4.52
CA PRO A 240 -2.79 57.95 5.86
C PRO A 240 -1.60 58.20 6.80
N PRO A 241 -1.83 58.31 8.12
CA PRO A 241 -0.75 58.52 9.08
C PRO A 241 0.24 57.36 9.05
N LEU A 242 1.50 57.69 8.77
CA LEU A 242 2.62 56.75 8.69
C LEU A 242 3.57 56.93 9.88
N PRO A 243 4.36 55.90 10.22
CA PRO A 243 5.51 56.08 11.11
C PRO A 243 6.47 57.13 10.54
N PRO A 244 7.19 57.89 11.39
CA PRO A 244 8.02 59.02 10.97
C PRO A 244 9.12 58.63 9.96
N GLU A 245 9.67 57.42 10.09
CA GLU A 245 10.65 56.87 9.15
C GLU A 245 10.08 56.67 7.73
N ALA A 246 8.83 56.19 7.64
CA ALA A 246 8.16 55.97 6.36
C ALA A 246 7.66 57.29 5.76
N GLU A 247 7.18 58.21 6.58
CA GLU A 247 6.68 59.52 6.15
C GLU A 247 7.74 60.32 5.37
N ALA A 248 9.00 60.28 5.80
CA ALA A 248 10.12 60.90 5.09
C ALA A 248 10.30 60.32 3.68
N VAL A 249 10.26 59.00 3.54
CA VAL A 249 10.40 58.31 2.24
C VAL A 249 9.24 58.65 1.31
N PHE A 250 8.00 58.61 1.80
CA PHE A 250 6.82 58.92 0.97
C PHE A 250 6.77 60.39 0.54
N THR A 251 7.32 61.29 1.34
CA THR A 251 7.49 62.69 0.96
C THR A 251 8.43 62.83 -0.24
N GLU A 252 9.55 62.09 -0.26
CA GLU A 252 10.46 62.05 -1.41
C GLU A 252 9.82 61.37 -2.64
N VAL A 253 9.05 60.29 -2.46
CA VAL A 253 8.31 59.65 -3.56
C VAL A 253 7.31 60.63 -4.19
N ARG A 254 6.64 61.46 -3.38
CA ARG A 254 5.71 62.48 -3.87
C ARG A 254 6.44 63.55 -4.70
N LYS A 255 7.59 64.03 -4.22
CA LYS A 255 8.45 64.96 -4.99
C LYS A 255 8.88 64.36 -6.33
N LEU A 256 9.21 63.07 -6.34
CA LEU A 256 9.58 62.35 -7.56
C LEU A 256 8.40 62.22 -8.54
N ASP A 257 7.19 61.93 -8.07
CA ASP A 257 5.98 61.88 -8.92
C ASP A 257 5.67 63.26 -9.54
N ASP A 258 5.79 64.33 -8.75
CA ASP A 258 5.59 65.69 -9.25
C ASP A 258 6.65 66.06 -10.30
N ALA A 259 7.93 65.77 -10.05
CA ALA A 259 9.01 65.99 -11.01
C ALA A 259 8.85 65.15 -12.30
N ARG A 260 8.41 63.89 -12.18
CA ARG A 260 8.11 63.03 -13.33
C ARG A 260 7.00 63.65 -14.19
N ARG A 261 5.94 64.18 -13.59
CA ARG A 261 4.84 64.78 -14.35
C ARG A 261 5.26 66.07 -15.04
N GLU A 262 6.08 66.88 -14.40
CA GLU A 262 6.70 68.04 -15.03
C GLU A 262 7.53 67.62 -16.26
N LEU A 263 8.27 66.51 -16.14
CA LEU A 263 8.98 65.90 -17.26
C LEU A 263 8.02 65.38 -18.36
N GLU A 264 6.90 64.76 -17.99
CA GLU A 264 5.90 64.29 -18.97
C GLU A 264 5.24 65.45 -19.71
N VAL A 265 4.97 66.57 -19.03
CA VAL A 265 4.44 67.80 -19.64
C VAL A 265 5.47 68.37 -20.61
N THR A 266 6.72 68.55 -20.18
CA THR A 266 7.79 69.06 -21.04
C THR A 266 8.07 68.12 -22.22
N VAL A 267 8.01 66.80 -22.06
CA VAL A 267 8.11 65.84 -23.17
C VAL A 267 6.91 65.95 -24.10
N ARG A 268 5.70 66.17 -23.61
CA ARG A 268 4.52 66.39 -24.45
C ARG A 268 4.64 67.69 -25.24
N GLU A 269 5.09 68.77 -24.61
CA GLU A 269 5.39 70.04 -25.27
C GLU A 269 6.48 69.87 -26.32
N LEU A 270 7.60 69.21 -25.98
CA LEU A 270 8.67 68.90 -26.91
C LEU A 270 8.18 68.06 -28.07
N ARG A 271 7.37 67.03 -27.84
CA ARG A 271 6.73 66.26 -28.92
C ARG A 271 5.81 67.11 -29.78
N GLY A 272 5.08 68.05 -29.18
CA GLY A 272 4.29 69.03 -29.92
C GLY A 272 5.16 69.93 -30.79
N THR A 273 6.29 70.40 -30.27
CA THR A 273 7.26 71.19 -31.05
C THR A 273 7.94 70.36 -32.12
N VAL A 274 8.30 69.11 -31.86
CA VAL A 274 8.87 68.18 -32.84
C VAL A 274 7.84 67.90 -33.92
N ALA A 275 6.59 67.60 -33.59
CA ALA A 275 5.53 67.38 -34.58
C ALA A 275 5.29 68.63 -35.44
N LYS A 276 5.37 69.83 -34.84
CA LYS A 276 5.31 71.10 -35.58
C LYS A 276 6.52 71.29 -36.50
N LEU A 277 7.73 71.03 -36.00
CA LEU A 277 8.95 71.09 -36.79
C LEU A 277 9.00 70.01 -37.87
N GLU A 278 8.41 68.85 -37.63
CA GLU A 278 8.24 67.77 -38.59
C GLU A 278 7.19 68.14 -39.63
N SER A 279 6.09 68.81 -39.27
CA SER A 279 5.14 69.34 -40.27
C SER A 279 5.77 70.44 -41.11
N GLU A 280 6.51 71.36 -40.50
CA GLU A 280 7.28 72.40 -41.22
C GLU A 280 8.36 71.75 -42.11
N ARG A 281 9.05 70.72 -41.60
CA ARG A 281 10.01 69.92 -42.37
C ARG A 281 9.30 69.18 -43.50
N VAL A 282 8.12 68.61 -43.30
CA VAL A 282 7.36 67.91 -44.34
C VAL A 282 6.87 68.90 -45.38
N GLU A 283 6.39 70.09 -45.02
CA GLU A 283 6.07 71.16 -45.97
C GLU A 283 7.31 71.57 -46.78
N LEU A 284 8.44 71.81 -46.11
CA LEU A 284 9.71 72.13 -46.75
C LEU A 284 10.24 70.97 -47.59
N MET A 285 10.09 69.73 -47.14
CA MET A 285 10.47 68.51 -47.84
C MET A 285 9.48 68.18 -48.95
N GLU A 286 8.23 68.62 -48.91
CA GLU A 286 7.27 68.54 -50.01
C GLU A 286 7.58 69.62 -51.04
N GLU A 287 8.07 70.77 -50.60
CA GLU A 287 8.58 71.84 -51.47
C GLU A 287 9.88 71.41 -52.14
N VAL A 288 10.83 70.84 -51.37
CA VAL A 288 12.05 70.20 -51.87
C VAL A 288 11.68 68.99 -52.70
N ALA A 289 10.79 68.11 -52.28
CA ALA A 289 10.31 66.98 -53.10
C ALA A 289 9.42 67.43 -54.25
N ALA A 290 8.91 68.66 -54.32
CA ALA A 290 8.28 69.20 -55.52
C ALA A 290 9.32 69.78 -56.48
N ARG A 291 10.51 70.16 -55.96
CA ARG A 291 11.72 70.48 -56.72
C ARG A 291 12.47 69.22 -57.15
N ASP A 292 12.60 68.22 -56.30
CA ASP A 292 13.15 66.90 -56.57
C ASP A 292 12.15 66.08 -57.38
N ARG A 293 10.85 65.97 -57.09
CA ARG A 293 9.90 65.40 -58.09
C ARG A 293 9.88 66.18 -59.40
N ARG A 294 10.44 67.39 -59.48
CA ARG A 294 10.77 68.04 -60.75
C ARG A 294 12.10 67.52 -61.32
N ILE A 295 13.17 67.38 -60.52
CA ILE A 295 14.50 66.85 -60.86
C ILE A 295 14.54 65.32 -61.04
N THR A 296 14.04 64.51 -60.12
CA THR A 296 13.78 63.07 -60.18
C THR A 296 12.72 62.66 -61.22
N ARG A 297 11.77 63.54 -61.61
CA ARG A 297 11.01 63.32 -62.87
C ARG A 297 11.93 63.36 -64.10
N TYR A 298 13.10 63.96 -64.00
CA TYR A 298 14.17 63.91 -64.99
C TYR A 298 15.20 62.79 -64.75
N GLU A 299 15.29 62.16 -63.56
CA GLU A 299 16.47 61.36 -63.20
C GLU A 299 16.22 59.93 -62.64
N ALA A 300 15.03 59.36 -62.83
CA ALA A 300 14.68 57.95 -62.55
C ALA A 300 14.20 57.61 -61.12
N GLY A 301 13.39 56.55 -61.06
CA GLY A 301 12.47 56.22 -59.98
C GLY A 301 12.98 55.27 -58.88
N ASP A 302 12.14 55.17 -57.84
CA ASP A 302 12.30 54.50 -56.54
C ASP A 302 12.35 52.96 -56.60
N ASP A 303 13.25 52.35 -55.81
CA ASP A 303 13.07 51.01 -55.22
C ASP A 303 14.05 50.76 -54.04
N HIS A 304 13.58 50.77 -52.78
CA HIS A 304 14.44 50.73 -51.57
C HIS A 304 14.11 49.67 -50.50
N GLN A 305 13.29 48.65 -50.78
CA GLN A 305 12.96 47.62 -49.76
C GLN A 305 13.82 46.34 -49.79
N LEU A 306 14.72 46.15 -50.76
CA LEU A 306 15.56 44.93 -50.90
C LEU A 306 16.84 44.90 -50.03
N ASP A 307 17.20 46.00 -49.35
CA ASP A 307 18.59 46.23 -48.89
C ASP A 307 18.94 45.59 -47.52
N GLU A 308 17.97 45.45 -46.61
CA GLU A 308 18.26 45.10 -45.21
C GLU A 308 18.51 43.59 -44.97
N ARG A 309 17.81 42.71 -45.68
CA ARG A 309 18.07 41.25 -45.62
C ARG A 309 19.46 40.90 -46.17
N LEU A 310 19.82 41.54 -47.27
CA LEU A 310 21.10 41.32 -47.94
C LEU A 310 22.26 41.78 -47.05
N ARG A 311 22.07 42.88 -46.32
CA ARG A 311 23.01 43.39 -45.31
C ARG A 311 23.29 42.38 -44.20
N LEU A 312 22.25 41.74 -43.65
CA LEU A 312 22.38 40.77 -42.56
C LEU A 312 22.97 39.43 -42.99
N TYR A 313 22.67 38.95 -44.21
CA TYR A 313 23.37 37.80 -44.78
C TYR A 313 24.86 38.08 -44.98
N ARG A 314 25.21 39.25 -45.51
CA ARG A 314 26.62 39.68 -45.65
C ARG A 314 27.34 39.74 -44.30
N GLN A 315 26.66 40.18 -43.24
CA GLN A 315 27.19 40.20 -41.89
C GLN A 315 27.40 38.78 -41.32
N ALA A 316 26.49 37.84 -41.59
CA ALA A 316 26.65 36.43 -41.19
C ALA A 316 27.83 35.76 -41.91
N PHE A 317 27.98 35.98 -43.22
CA PHE A 317 29.10 35.43 -43.98
C PHE A 317 30.45 36.03 -43.53
N ALA A 318 30.51 37.35 -43.28
CA ALA A 318 31.72 37.98 -42.76
C ALA A 318 32.12 37.45 -41.37
N ALA A 319 31.15 37.16 -40.49
CA ALA A 319 31.43 36.55 -39.19
C ALA A 319 32.01 35.13 -39.35
N TRP A 320 31.48 34.35 -40.29
CA TRP A 320 31.96 33.00 -40.57
C TRP A 320 33.39 33.03 -41.14
N GLU A 321 33.69 33.93 -42.06
CA GLU A 321 35.04 34.11 -42.63
C GLU A 321 36.07 34.54 -41.58
N GLN A 322 35.64 35.22 -40.53
CA GLN A 322 36.48 35.67 -39.42
C GLN A 322 36.58 34.65 -38.27
N GLY A 323 35.96 33.46 -38.39
CA GLY A 323 35.94 32.43 -37.35
C GLY A 323 35.06 32.76 -36.14
N ALA A 324 34.21 33.79 -36.24
CA ALA A 324 33.22 34.16 -35.23
C ALA A 324 31.89 33.39 -35.46
N ASP A 325 31.04 33.33 -34.43
CA ASP A 325 29.75 32.62 -34.51
C ASP A 325 28.73 33.43 -35.34
N PRO A 326 28.30 32.93 -36.54
CA PRO A 326 27.36 33.64 -37.39
C PRO A 326 25.91 33.53 -36.89
N LYS A 327 25.63 32.72 -35.85
CA LYS A 327 24.27 32.46 -35.37
C LYS A 327 23.48 33.73 -35.08
N VAL A 328 24.08 34.74 -34.46
CA VAL A 328 23.36 35.97 -34.08
C VAL A 328 22.81 36.72 -35.29
N ALA A 329 23.59 36.83 -36.37
CA ALA A 329 23.15 37.48 -37.61
C ALA A 329 22.14 36.60 -38.38
N LEU A 330 22.33 35.28 -38.41
CA LEU A 330 21.38 34.34 -39.03
C LEU A 330 20.04 34.28 -38.27
N GLU A 331 20.03 34.42 -36.94
CA GLU A 331 18.83 34.52 -36.12
C GLU A 331 18.04 35.80 -36.46
N GLN A 332 18.74 36.91 -36.74
CA GLN A 332 18.12 38.16 -37.17
C GLN A 332 17.54 38.06 -38.58
N VAL A 333 18.20 37.36 -39.50
CA VAL A 333 17.63 37.05 -40.82
C VAL A 333 16.40 36.16 -40.69
N ARG A 334 16.45 35.09 -39.89
CA ARG A 334 15.27 34.24 -39.62
C ARG A 334 14.10 35.04 -39.04
N LYS A 335 14.35 36.01 -38.16
CA LYS A 335 13.31 36.92 -37.65
C LYS A 335 12.69 37.81 -38.73
N LEU A 336 13.46 38.17 -39.77
CA LEU A 336 12.95 38.90 -40.95
C LEU A 336 12.25 37.98 -41.96
N GLU A 337 12.50 36.67 -41.92
CA GLU A 337 11.87 35.66 -42.79
C GLU A 337 10.61 35.04 -42.21
N ARG A 338 10.41 35.11 -40.88
CA ARG A 338 9.19 34.68 -40.17
C ARG A 338 8.02 35.64 -40.42
N VAL A 339 7.58 35.74 -41.67
CA VAL A 339 6.47 36.58 -42.09
C VAL A 339 5.42 35.70 -42.77
N VAL A 340 4.23 35.68 -42.19
CA VAL A 340 3.04 35.11 -42.84
C VAL A 340 2.34 36.28 -43.52
N SER A 341 2.41 36.30 -44.85
CA SER A 341 1.76 37.32 -45.69
C SER A 341 0.49 36.74 -46.27
N LEU A 342 -0.64 37.39 -46.00
CA LEU A 342 -1.94 36.93 -46.48
C LEU A 342 -2.87 38.11 -46.79
N PRO A 343 -3.76 37.97 -47.79
CA PRO A 343 -4.82 38.94 -48.04
C PRO A 343 -5.70 39.12 -46.80
N ALA A 344 -6.20 40.34 -46.59
CA ALA A 344 -7.06 40.66 -45.44
C ALA A 344 -8.32 39.75 -45.33
N ALA A 345 -8.85 39.27 -46.45
CA ALA A 345 -9.98 38.34 -46.47
C ALA A 345 -9.61 36.95 -45.90
N ASP A 346 -8.45 36.44 -46.26
CA ASP A 346 -7.93 35.15 -45.78
C ASP A 346 -7.56 35.25 -44.30
N GLU A 347 -7.05 36.40 -43.85
CA GLU A 347 -6.78 36.65 -42.43
C GLU A 347 -8.07 36.58 -41.61
N GLN A 348 -9.13 37.24 -42.08
CA GLN A 348 -10.42 37.19 -41.41
C GLN A 348 -11.02 35.78 -41.40
N GLN A 349 -10.83 35.00 -42.46
CA GLN A 349 -11.26 33.60 -42.50
C GLN A 349 -10.51 32.75 -41.47
N ALA A 350 -9.19 32.88 -41.41
CA ALA A 350 -8.34 32.20 -40.43
C ALA A 350 -8.73 32.59 -39.00
N VAL A 351 -8.92 33.89 -38.73
CA VAL A 351 -9.39 34.39 -37.42
C VAL A 351 -10.72 33.74 -37.02
N ARG A 352 -11.70 33.62 -37.93
CA ARG A 352 -12.99 32.98 -37.63
C ARG A 352 -12.85 31.47 -37.39
N ALA A 353 -11.95 30.79 -38.11
CA ALA A 353 -11.70 29.37 -37.90
C ALA A 353 -11.05 29.11 -36.53
N LEU A 354 -10.01 29.87 -36.20
CA LEU A 354 -9.32 29.78 -34.91
C LEU A 354 -10.21 30.17 -33.74
N ASP A 355 -11.06 31.20 -33.91
CA ASP A 355 -12.02 31.58 -32.88
C ASP A 355 -12.97 30.42 -32.57
N ARG A 356 -13.48 29.69 -33.57
CA ARG A 356 -14.33 28.50 -33.34
C ARG A 356 -13.61 27.42 -32.53
N HIS A 357 -12.37 27.08 -32.90
CA HIS A 357 -11.58 26.09 -32.15
C HIS A 357 -11.26 26.56 -30.73
N LEU A 358 -10.92 27.84 -30.56
CA LEU A 358 -10.69 28.44 -29.25
C LEU A 358 -11.96 28.46 -28.40
N ALA A 359 -13.15 28.59 -29.00
CA ALA A 359 -14.44 28.49 -28.31
C ALA A 359 -14.59 27.13 -27.63
N GLU A 360 -14.44 26.08 -28.42
CA GLU A 360 -14.64 24.71 -27.97
C GLU A 360 -13.53 24.27 -27.01
N LEU A 361 -12.29 24.71 -27.25
CA LEU A 361 -11.18 24.51 -26.32
C LEU A 361 -11.45 25.21 -24.98
N ALA A 362 -11.88 26.47 -24.97
CA ALA A 362 -12.20 27.19 -23.74
C ALA A 362 -13.36 26.54 -22.96
N LYS A 363 -14.36 26.00 -23.66
CA LYS A 363 -15.44 25.22 -23.04
C LYS A 363 -14.91 23.93 -22.40
N CYS A 364 -14.09 23.16 -23.12
CA CYS A 364 -13.46 21.97 -22.56
C CYS A 364 -12.61 22.31 -21.32
N LEU A 365 -11.87 23.41 -21.35
CA LEU A 365 -11.08 23.89 -20.21
C LEU A 365 -11.98 24.35 -19.03
N GLU A 366 -13.15 24.94 -19.29
CA GLU A 366 -14.13 25.27 -18.25
C GLU A 366 -14.69 24.02 -17.58
N ASP A 367 -15.04 23.00 -18.36
CA ASP A 367 -15.50 21.71 -17.86
C ASP A 367 -14.41 20.99 -17.05
N LEU A 368 -13.16 20.97 -17.57
CA LEU A 368 -11.99 20.40 -16.87
C LEU A 368 -11.69 21.14 -15.56
N ARG A 369 -11.80 22.49 -15.55
CA ARG A 369 -11.66 23.30 -14.34
C ARG A 369 -12.74 23.00 -13.30
N GLY A 370 -13.93 22.65 -13.76
CA GLY A 370 -15.02 22.17 -12.91
C GLY A 370 -14.68 20.87 -12.18
N LEU A 371 -13.82 20.04 -12.75
CA LEU A 371 -13.28 18.84 -12.11
C LEU A 371 -12.12 19.18 -11.17
N VAL A 372 -11.09 19.87 -11.68
CA VAL A 372 -9.87 20.22 -10.92
C VAL A 372 -9.46 21.67 -11.27
N PRO A 373 -9.42 22.61 -10.32
CA PRO A 373 -9.09 24.00 -10.62
C PRO A 373 -7.57 24.23 -10.72
N LEU A 374 -6.94 23.87 -11.85
CA LEU A 374 -5.50 24.02 -12.06
C LEU A 374 -5.11 25.39 -12.64
N ALA A 375 -5.80 25.80 -13.70
CA ALA A 375 -5.48 27.01 -14.45
C ALA A 375 -6.39 28.21 -14.11
N ASP A 376 -5.96 29.39 -14.56
CA ASP A 376 -6.76 30.63 -14.55
C ASP A 376 -8.13 30.43 -15.21
N ASP A 377 -9.08 31.33 -14.94
CA ASP A 377 -10.44 31.22 -15.49
C ASP A 377 -10.44 31.16 -17.04
N PRO A 378 -10.92 30.07 -17.66
CA PRO A 378 -10.97 29.92 -19.12
C PRO A 378 -11.82 30.99 -19.80
N LYS A 379 -12.68 31.70 -19.06
CA LYS A 379 -13.41 32.89 -19.54
C LYS A 379 -12.48 34.01 -20.01
N ARG A 380 -11.18 33.99 -19.67
CA ARG A 380 -10.19 34.92 -20.23
C ARG A 380 -9.97 34.74 -21.73
N PHE A 381 -10.27 33.55 -22.27
CA PHE A 381 -10.28 33.28 -23.71
C PHE A 381 -11.61 33.68 -24.36
N ARG A 382 -12.63 34.06 -23.56
CA ARG A 382 -13.96 34.52 -23.98
C ARG A 382 -14.47 35.71 -23.13
N PRO A 383 -13.75 36.84 -23.09
CA PRO A 383 -14.13 37.96 -22.24
C PRO A 383 -15.44 38.60 -22.74
N ARG A 384 -16.45 38.65 -21.86
CA ARG A 384 -17.74 39.30 -22.13
C ARG A 384 -17.71 40.82 -21.93
N PHE A 385 -16.74 41.31 -21.15
CA PHE A 385 -16.55 42.73 -20.83
C PHE A 385 -15.08 43.12 -21.02
N PHE A 386 -14.80 44.41 -21.27
CA PHE A 386 -13.50 44.99 -21.61
C PHE A 386 -12.33 44.46 -20.76
N GLY A 387 -11.12 44.34 -21.35
CA GLY A 387 -9.88 44.04 -20.61
C GLY A 387 -9.11 42.77 -20.99
N SER A 388 -9.33 42.21 -22.19
CA SER A 388 -8.52 41.07 -22.66
C SER A 388 -7.07 41.48 -22.91
N LYS A 389 -6.11 40.60 -22.56
CA LYS A 389 -4.70 40.74 -22.98
C LYS A 389 -4.47 40.34 -24.45
N TYR A 390 -5.47 39.75 -25.11
CA TYR A 390 -5.41 39.29 -26.49
C TYR A 390 -6.28 40.14 -27.41
N ASP A 391 -5.76 40.44 -28.60
CA ASP A 391 -6.54 41.04 -29.68
C ASP A 391 -7.22 39.96 -30.55
N PHE A 392 -8.39 39.49 -30.10
CA PHE A 392 -9.13 38.42 -30.79
C PHE A 392 -9.60 38.78 -32.21
N LYS A 393 -9.53 40.05 -32.61
CA LYS A 393 -9.88 40.47 -33.97
C LYS A 393 -8.75 40.23 -34.97
N ALA A 394 -7.53 40.07 -34.49
CA ALA A 394 -6.34 39.84 -35.30
C ALA A 394 -5.86 38.38 -35.19
N LEU A 395 -5.25 37.87 -36.26
CA LEU A 395 -4.72 36.50 -36.29
C LEU A 395 -3.68 36.28 -35.18
N ARG A 396 -2.82 37.28 -34.95
CA ARG A 396 -1.80 37.25 -33.89
C ARG A 396 -2.39 37.09 -32.49
N GLY A 397 -3.52 37.73 -32.21
CA GLY A 397 -4.17 37.60 -30.90
C GLY A 397 -4.84 36.24 -30.71
N GLN A 398 -5.40 35.66 -31.77
CA GLN A 398 -5.91 34.29 -31.76
C GLN A 398 -4.80 33.26 -31.49
N VAL A 399 -3.66 33.39 -32.18
CA VAL A 399 -2.48 32.52 -31.95
C VAL A 399 -1.98 32.62 -30.51
N ALA A 400 -1.86 33.84 -29.97
CA ALA A 400 -1.42 34.04 -28.60
C ALA A 400 -2.40 33.42 -27.56
N ALA A 401 -3.70 33.50 -27.82
CA ALA A 401 -4.72 32.89 -26.97
C ALA A 401 -4.69 31.36 -27.04
N LEU A 402 -4.58 30.78 -28.24
CA LEU A 402 -4.47 29.33 -28.43
C LEU A 402 -3.21 28.75 -27.78
N ARG A 403 -2.08 29.45 -27.91
CA ARG A 403 -0.83 29.10 -27.24
C ARG A 403 -1.00 29.04 -25.73
N ASP A 404 -1.57 30.08 -25.12
CA ASP A 404 -1.79 30.09 -23.68
C ASP A 404 -2.84 29.02 -23.26
N ALA A 405 -3.90 28.80 -24.04
CA ALA A 405 -4.87 27.74 -23.78
C ALA A 405 -4.26 26.32 -23.92
N SER A 406 -3.28 26.14 -24.80
CA SER A 406 -2.54 24.88 -24.93
C SER A 406 -1.66 24.61 -23.71
N ARG A 407 -1.09 25.66 -23.09
CA ARG A 407 -0.36 25.54 -21.83
C ARG A 407 -1.28 25.12 -20.68
N ASP A 408 -2.45 25.74 -20.57
CA ASP A 408 -3.47 25.32 -19.59
C ASP A 408 -3.85 23.85 -19.80
N LEU A 409 -4.10 23.43 -21.04
CA LEU A 409 -4.42 22.04 -21.34
C LEU A 409 -3.30 21.08 -20.91
N ASN A 410 -2.03 21.46 -21.11
CA ASN A 410 -0.89 20.66 -20.68
C ASN A 410 -0.84 20.47 -19.16
N GLU A 411 -1.26 21.46 -18.36
CA GLU A 411 -1.36 21.28 -16.90
C GLU A 411 -2.35 20.17 -16.52
N TYR A 412 -3.51 20.12 -17.19
CA TYR A 412 -4.48 19.03 -16.99
C TYR A 412 -3.96 17.68 -17.48
N LEU A 413 -3.22 17.66 -18.60
CA LEU A 413 -2.61 16.43 -19.14
C LEU A 413 -1.52 15.89 -18.21
N ASP A 414 -0.66 16.76 -17.67
CA ASP A 414 0.35 16.40 -16.67
C ASP A 414 -0.32 15.84 -15.40
N ARG A 415 -1.36 16.52 -14.89
CA ARG A 415 -2.14 16.05 -13.74
C ARG A 415 -2.78 14.68 -13.99
N ALA A 416 -3.39 14.47 -15.16
CA ALA A 416 -4.01 13.19 -15.52
C ALA A 416 -2.97 12.07 -15.64
N ARG A 417 -1.80 12.33 -16.23
CA ARG A 417 -0.68 11.38 -16.29
C ARG A 417 -0.24 10.95 -14.90
N TRP A 418 0.01 11.90 -14.00
CA TRP A 418 0.39 11.59 -12.62
C TRP A 418 -0.69 10.82 -11.88
N ALA A 419 -1.96 11.21 -12.05
CA ALA A 419 -3.09 10.55 -11.42
C ALA A 419 -3.19 9.08 -11.84
N VAL A 420 -3.03 8.75 -13.12
CA VAL A 420 -3.05 7.35 -13.58
C VAL A 420 -1.91 6.57 -12.92
N GLY A 421 -0.67 7.06 -13.02
CA GLY A 421 0.48 6.33 -12.50
C GLY A 421 0.41 6.11 -10.99
N LEU A 422 0.00 7.14 -10.23
CA LEU A 422 -0.18 7.03 -8.79
C LEU A 422 -1.38 6.16 -8.40
N SER A 423 -2.48 6.15 -9.19
CA SER A 423 -3.61 5.25 -8.94
C SER A 423 -3.22 3.78 -9.10
N VAL A 424 -2.33 3.47 -10.06
CA VAL A 424 -1.78 2.12 -10.26
C VAL A 424 -0.87 1.73 -9.12
N LEU A 425 0.05 2.62 -8.71
CA LEU A 425 0.92 2.41 -7.55
C LEU A 425 0.09 2.17 -6.28
N ALA A 426 -0.87 3.05 -6.00
CA ALA A 426 -1.73 2.98 -4.81
C ALA A 426 -2.48 1.63 -4.71
N LYS A 427 -2.92 1.06 -5.83
CA LYS A 427 -3.55 -0.28 -5.85
C LYS A 427 -2.59 -1.41 -5.47
N GLN A 428 -1.29 -1.26 -5.75
CA GLN A 428 -0.28 -2.27 -5.42
C GLN A 428 0.40 -2.04 -4.07
N VAL A 429 0.23 -0.88 -3.45
CA VAL A 429 0.80 -0.52 -2.13
C VAL A 429 0.59 -1.62 -1.07
N PRO A 430 -0.60 -2.21 -0.87
CA PRO A 430 -0.78 -3.26 0.14
C PRO A 430 0.10 -4.50 -0.11
N LYS A 431 0.26 -4.90 -1.38
CA LYS A 431 1.08 -6.06 -1.76
C LYS A 431 2.57 -5.73 -1.63
N LEU A 432 2.99 -4.56 -2.10
CA LEU A 432 4.36 -4.07 -1.95
C LEU A 432 4.73 -3.98 -0.47
N ARG A 433 3.85 -3.44 0.39
CA ARG A 433 4.07 -3.35 1.84
C ARG A 433 4.30 -4.71 2.46
N ALA A 434 3.50 -5.72 2.11
CA ALA A 434 3.67 -7.07 2.64
C ALA A 434 5.04 -7.66 2.29
N VAL A 435 5.42 -7.59 1.01
CA VAL A 435 6.69 -8.16 0.52
C VAL A 435 7.90 -7.38 1.03
N PHE A 436 7.84 -6.05 1.05
CA PHE A 436 8.93 -5.23 1.60
C PHE A 436 9.08 -5.39 3.11
N LYS A 437 7.98 -5.58 3.86
CA LYS A 437 8.05 -5.85 5.29
C LYS A 437 8.77 -7.17 5.57
N GLU A 438 8.42 -8.23 4.85
CA GLU A 438 9.13 -9.50 4.93
C GLU A 438 10.62 -9.34 4.60
N MET A 439 10.92 -8.59 3.53
CA MET A 439 12.29 -8.41 3.09
C MET A 439 13.14 -7.61 4.09
N VAL A 440 12.59 -6.53 4.65
CA VAL A 440 13.24 -5.71 5.70
C VAL A 440 13.47 -6.53 6.96
N SER A 441 12.49 -7.33 7.40
CA SER A 441 12.64 -8.23 8.53
C SER A 441 13.74 -9.27 8.30
N LEU A 442 13.82 -9.85 7.09
CA LEU A 442 14.84 -10.84 6.76
C LEU A 442 16.24 -10.21 6.71
N VAL A 443 16.38 -9.00 6.15
CA VAL A 443 17.65 -8.25 6.17
C VAL A 443 18.05 -7.88 7.59
N ALA A 444 17.11 -7.47 8.44
CA ALA A 444 17.37 -7.15 9.85
C ALA A 444 17.88 -8.37 10.62
N HIS A 445 17.23 -9.52 10.46
CA HIS A 445 17.67 -10.80 11.05
C HIS A 445 19.10 -11.18 10.63
N TRP A 446 19.45 -10.96 9.36
CA TRP A 446 20.80 -11.24 8.89
C TRP A 446 21.83 -10.25 9.41
N ARG A 447 21.49 -8.95 9.50
CA ARG A 447 22.38 -7.95 10.10
C ARG A 447 22.64 -8.24 11.58
N GLU A 448 21.62 -8.65 12.32
CA GLU A 448 21.77 -9.11 13.71
C GLU A 448 22.71 -10.32 13.81
N LYS A 449 22.52 -11.35 12.98
CA LYS A 449 23.41 -12.53 12.91
C LYS A 449 24.86 -12.19 12.51
N LEU A 450 25.06 -11.08 11.81
CA LEU A 450 26.36 -10.57 11.41
C LEU A 450 27.01 -9.66 12.48
N GLY A 451 26.26 -9.28 13.52
CA GLY A 451 26.70 -8.31 14.53
C GLY A 451 26.73 -6.88 14.02
N ASP A 452 26.01 -6.57 12.94
CA ASP A 452 25.90 -5.22 12.37
C ASP A 452 24.73 -4.48 13.03
N PRO A 453 24.75 -3.13 13.06
CA PRO A 453 23.61 -2.36 13.55
C PRO A 453 22.36 -2.64 12.69
N PRO A 454 21.14 -2.40 13.21
CA PRO A 454 19.91 -2.57 12.46
C PRO A 454 19.95 -1.90 11.08
N PRO A 455 19.31 -2.48 10.06
CA PRO A 455 19.26 -1.87 8.72
C PRO A 455 18.57 -0.52 8.76
N VAL A 456 19.01 0.42 7.91
CA VAL A 456 18.34 1.73 7.82
C VAL A 456 16.92 1.56 7.29
N SER A 457 16.68 0.56 6.44
CA SER A 457 15.35 0.25 5.91
C SER A 457 14.30 -0.08 6.98
N ILE A 458 14.69 -0.45 8.22
CA ILE A 458 13.75 -0.69 9.32
C ILE A 458 13.14 0.60 9.88
N THR A 459 13.78 1.76 9.67
CA THR A 459 13.31 3.04 10.21
C THR A 459 12.33 3.74 9.28
N ILE A 460 12.14 3.23 8.06
CA ILE A 460 11.24 3.80 7.06
C ILE A 460 9.82 3.31 7.32
N SER A 461 8.92 4.25 7.66
CA SER A 461 7.49 3.94 7.79
C SER A 461 6.93 3.53 6.43
N MET A 462 6.33 2.35 6.36
CA MET A 462 5.63 1.86 5.16
C MET A 462 4.15 2.28 5.14
N ASP A 463 3.70 3.04 6.14
CA ASP A 463 2.31 3.46 6.29
C ASP A 463 1.95 4.57 5.30
N GLY A 464 2.92 5.42 4.95
CA GLY A 464 2.81 6.44 3.92
C GLY A 464 3.34 6.00 2.54
N GLY A 465 2.80 6.59 1.48
CA GLY A 465 3.26 6.34 0.10
C GLY A 465 4.73 6.74 -0.14
N SER A 466 5.21 7.77 0.55
CA SER A 466 6.62 8.22 0.47
C SER A 466 7.61 7.16 0.94
N GLY A 467 7.25 6.37 1.96
CA GLY A 467 8.09 5.27 2.45
C GLY A 467 8.25 4.16 1.41
N ILE A 468 7.20 3.85 0.65
CA ILE A 468 7.23 2.81 -0.39
C ILE A 468 8.09 3.24 -1.60
N LEU A 469 8.24 4.55 -1.84
CA LEU A 469 9.11 5.08 -2.89
C LEU A 469 10.59 5.10 -2.47
N ALA A 470 10.89 5.44 -1.22
CA ALA A 470 12.27 5.54 -0.72
C ALA A 470 12.87 4.19 -0.27
N LEU A 471 12.04 3.27 0.24
CA LEU A 471 12.46 1.99 0.78
C LEU A 471 13.29 1.11 -0.19
N PRO A 472 12.94 0.99 -1.49
CA PRO A 472 13.71 0.18 -2.43
C PRO A 472 15.19 0.57 -2.53
N ALA A 473 15.51 1.87 -2.59
CA ALA A 473 16.89 2.35 -2.66
C ALA A 473 17.65 2.09 -1.36
N ILE A 474 17.01 2.33 -0.22
CA ILE A 474 17.62 2.11 1.11
C ILE A 474 17.86 0.61 1.35
N LEU A 475 16.89 -0.22 0.99
CA LEU A 475 16.98 -1.67 1.08
C LEU A 475 18.10 -2.22 0.19
N ALA A 476 18.29 -1.68 -1.02
CA ALA A 476 19.42 -2.03 -1.88
C ALA A 476 20.78 -1.76 -1.21
N SER A 477 20.92 -0.63 -0.51
CA SER A 477 22.13 -0.29 0.26
C SER A 477 22.35 -1.23 1.45
N ASP A 478 21.27 -1.60 2.16
CA ASP A 478 21.35 -2.57 3.25
C ASP A 478 21.76 -3.97 2.74
N LEU A 479 21.24 -4.41 1.59
CA LEU A 479 21.62 -5.67 0.94
C LEU A 479 23.09 -5.68 0.56
N GLU A 480 23.61 -4.58 -0.01
CA GLU A 480 25.04 -4.45 -0.32
C GLU A 480 25.90 -4.60 0.94
N SER A 481 25.47 -3.99 2.05
CA SER A 481 26.16 -4.08 3.33
C SER A 481 26.24 -5.53 3.84
N VAL A 482 25.16 -6.30 3.73
CA VAL A 482 25.13 -7.74 4.08
C VAL A 482 26.06 -8.54 3.17
N MET A 483 26.08 -8.25 1.86
CA MET A 483 26.89 -8.99 0.89
C MET A 483 28.40 -8.73 1.02
N ARG A 484 28.83 -7.60 1.59
CA ARG A 484 30.27 -7.29 1.80
C ARG A 484 30.93 -8.19 2.87
N LYS A 485 30.17 -8.93 3.69
CA LYS A 485 30.70 -9.76 4.79
C LYS A 485 31.08 -11.18 4.31
N LYS A 486 32.35 -11.36 3.93
CA LYS A 486 32.89 -12.60 3.31
C LYS A 486 32.55 -13.92 4.01
N ALA A 487 32.50 -13.96 5.35
CA ALA A 487 32.34 -15.22 6.09
C ALA A 487 30.90 -15.79 6.11
N LYS A 488 29.87 -14.94 5.98
CA LYS A 488 28.46 -15.32 6.12
C LYS A 488 27.57 -14.86 4.94
N ALA A 489 28.15 -14.22 3.92
CA ALA A 489 27.43 -13.77 2.73
C ALA A 489 26.75 -14.92 1.96
N GLY A 490 27.37 -16.10 1.88
CA GLY A 490 26.79 -17.27 1.18
C GLY A 490 25.45 -17.73 1.78
N PRO A 491 25.41 -18.09 3.08
CA PRO A 491 24.16 -18.45 3.76
C PRO A 491 23.11 -17.35 3.73
N ALA A 492 23.51 -16.08 3.93
CA ALA A 492 22.61 -14.95 3.85
C ALA A 492 21.98 -14.85 2.45
N ALA A 493 22.81 -14.88 1.41
CA ALA A 493 22.35 -14.78 0.03
C ALA A 493 21.42 -15.92 -0.38
N ALA A 494 21.69 -17.16 0.07
CA ALA A 494 20.84 -18.31 -0.21
C ALA A 494 19.40 -18.14 0.32
N SER A 495 19.24 -17.47 1.46
CA SER A 495 17.92 -17.17 2.03
C SER A 495 17.27 -15.89 1.49
N LEU A 496 18.08 -14.86 1.14
CA LEU A 496 17.59 -13.57 0.66
C LEU A 496 17.16 -13.63 -0.81
N ALA A 497 17.87 -14.39 -1.66
CA ALA A 497 17.66 -14.38 -3.11
C ALA A 497 16.22 -14.72 -3.56
N PRO A 498 15.53 -15.74 -3.01
CA PRO A 498 14.16 -16.08 -3.43
C PRO A 498 13.17 -14.95 -3.12
N VAL A 499 13.17 -14.45 -1.89
CA VAL A 499 12.27 -13.38 -1.43
C VAL A 499 12.55 -12.07 -2.18
N LEU A 500 13.83 -11.74 -2.36
CA LEU A 500 14.25 -10.56 -3.12
C LEU A 500 13.84 -10.65 -4.60
N GLY A 501 13.90 -11.84 -5.19
CA GLY A 501 13.47 -12.08 -6.57
C GLY A 501 11.99 -11.78 -6.77
N GLU A 502 11.13 -12.24 -5.85
CA GLU A 502 9.70 -11.94 -5.86
C GLU A 502 9.42 -10.46 -5.61
N CYS A 503 10.14 -9.85 -4.67
CA CYS A 503 10.05 -8.43 -4.36
C CYS A 503 10.38 -7.56 -5.57
N VAL A 504 11.52 -7.80 -6.22
CA VAL A 504 11.96 -7.05 -7.40
C VAL A 504 11.01 -7.29 -8.57
N ALA A 505 10.53 -8.52 -8.79
CA ALA A 505 9.58 -8.81 -9.87
C ALA A 505 8.24 -8.07 -9.68
N LEU A 506 7.72 -8.03 -8.45
CA LEU A 506 6.49 -7.30 -8.13
C LEU A 506 6.69 -5.79 -8.28
N TYR A 507 7.81 -5.26 -7.77
CA TYR A 507 8.11 -3.83 -7.87
C TYR A 507 8.33 -3.41 -9.32
N HIS A 508 9.10 -4.18 -10.10
CA HIS A 508 9.31 -3.96 -11.53
C HIS A 508 7.97 -3.88 -12.28
N ARG A 509 7.12 -4.90 -12.14
CA ARG A 509 5.81 -4.92 -12.78
C ARG A 509 4.96 -3.72 -12.37
N THR A 510 5.04 -3.31 -11.11
CA THR A 510 4.28 -2.17 -10.61
C THR A 510 4.78 -0.86 -11.21
N VAL A 511 6.09 -0.62 -11.23
CA VAL A 511 6.68 0.61 -11.81
C VAL A 511 6.43 0.65 -13.32
N GLU A 512 6.55 -0.48 -14.02
CA GLU A 512 6.26 -0.61 -15.44
C GLU A 512 4.78 -0.28 -15.75
N GLN A 513 3.85 -0.83 -14.97
CA GLN A 513 2.41 -0.52 -15.12
C GLN A 513 2.08 0.93 -14.77
N ALA A 514 2.72 1.48 -13.74
CA ALA A 514 2.49 2.85 -13.31
C ALA A 514 3.06 3.88 -14.29
N ARG A 515 4.16 3.54 -14.96
CA ARG A 515 4.78 4.37 -16.00
C ARG A 515 4.12 4.19 -17.36
N GLY A 516 3.48 3.06 -17.63
CA GLY A 516 2.89 2.77 -18.94
C GLY A 516 3.90 2.39 -20.03
N GLU A 517 5.19 2.26 -19.69
CA GLU A 517 6.28 1.93 -20.61
C GLU A 517 7.07 0.71 -20.12
N PRO A 518 7.51 -0.17 -21.03
CA PRO A 518 8.31 -1.34 -20.68
C PRO A 518 9.66 -0.92 -20.11
N ILE A 519 10.05 -1.52 -18.99
CA ILE A 519 11.36 -1.29 -18.36
C ILE A 519 12.28 -2.46 -18.71
N PRO A 520 13.45 -2.22 -19.32
CA PRO A 520 14.37 -3.30 -19.66
C PRO A 520 14.94 -3.93 -18.38
N ARG A 521 14.93 -5.27 -18.33
CA ARG A 521 15.53 -6.04 -17.23
C ARG A 521 16.96 -6.44 -17.54
N VAL A 522 17.78 -6.53 -16.50
CA VAL A 522 19.13 -7.08 -16.59
C VAL A 522 19.03 -8.58 -16.89
N GLU A 523 19.74 -9.04 -17.92
CA GLU A 523 19.74 -10.46 -18.29
C GLU A 523 20.25 -11.34 -17.15
N VAL A 524 19.54 -12.44 -16.88
CA VAL A 524 19.91 -13.41 -15.85
C VAL A 524 20.96 -14.36 -16.43
N PRO A 525 22.15 -14.50 -15.82
CA PRO A 525 23.15 -15.45 -16.26
C PRO A 525 22.63 -16.90 -16.18
N LYS A 526 23.02 -17.76 -17.14
CA LYS A 526 22.63 -19.19 -17.16
C LYS A 526 23.03 -19.97 -15.91
N ARG A 527 24.07 -19.54 -15.20
CA ARG A 527 24.50 -20.06 -13.90
C ARG A 527 24.84 -18.87 -13.01
N GLU A 528 23.94 -18.55 -12.10
CA GLU A 528 24.08 -17.44 -11.15
C GLU A 528 24.15 -18.00 -9.72
N GLY A 529 25.23 -17.69 -9.00
CA GLY A 529 25.32 -18.03 -7.57
C GLY A 529 24.45 -17.10 -6.72
N ALA A 530 24.00 -17.55 -5.55
CA ALA A 530 23.09 -16.77 -4.70
C ALA A 530 23.60 -15.35 -4.36
N ILE A 531 24.91 -15.20 -4.11
CA ILE A 531 25.53 -13.89 -3.84
C ILE A 531 25.43 -12.97 -5.06
N GLN A 532 25.70 -13.51 -6.27
CA GLN A 532 25.58 -12.74 -7.51
C GLN A 532 24.12 -12.35 -7.78
N ALA A 533 23.18 -13.25 -7.50
CA ALA A 533 21.75 -12.97 -7.62
C ALA A 533 21.31 -11.82 -6.69
N VAL A 534 21.70 -11.83 -5.42
CA VAL A 534 21.38 -10.74 -4.49
C VAL A 534 21.99 -9.41 -4.94
N THR A 535 23.25 -9.41 -5.38
CA THR A 535 23.91 -8.18 -5.87
C THR A 535 23.20 -7.63 -7.12
N ARG A 536 22.87 -8.49 -8.09
CA ARG A 536 22.14 -8.08 -9.31
C ARG A 536 20.75 -7.55 -8.97
N LEU A 537 20.00 -8.28 -8.14
CA LEU A 537 18.64 -7.88 -7.74
C LEU A 537 18.65 -6.59 -6.90
N GLY A 538 19.65 -6.39 -6.05
CA GLY A 538 19.84 -5.12 -5.33
C GLY A 538 20.14 -3.96 -6.29
N GLY A 539 20.96 -4.18 -7.31
CA GLY A 539 21.18 -3.22 -8.39
C GLY A 539 19.91 -2.90 -9.19
N GLU A 540 19.13 -3.91 -9.53
CA GLU A 540 17.83 -3.76 -10.21
C GLU A 540 16.83 -2.99 -9.34
N LEU A 541 16.78 -3.26 -8.04
CA LEU A 541 15.93 -2.56 -7.08
C LEU A 541 16.30 -1.06 -6.98
N SER A 542 17.59 -0.75 -6.93
CA SER A 542 18.10 0.62 -6.92
C SER A 542 17.78 1.36 -8.23
N ALA A 543 17.96 0.70 -9.38
CA ALA A 543 17.60 1.27 -10.69
C ALA A 543 16.09 1.54 -10.79
N LEU A 544 15.24 0.62 -10.33
CA LEU A 544 13.80 0.80 -10.29
C LEU A 544 13.38 1.93 -9.35
N ALA A 545 14.09 2.11 -8.23
CA ALA A 545 13.87 3.25 -7.32
C ALA A 545 14.15 4.58 -8.03
N ALA A 546 15.29 4.68 -8.72
CA ALA A 546 15.65 5.88 -9.48
C ALA A 546 14.67 6.17 -10.63
N ILE A 547 14.19 5.13 -11.33
CA ILE A 547 13.14 5.27 -12.36
C ILE A 547 11.83 5.79 -11.74
N CYS A 548 11.44 5.26 -10.58
CA CYS A 548 10.22 5.69 -9.91
C CYS A 548 10.34 7.15 -9.44
N GLU A 549 11.48 7.52 -8.84
CA GLU A 549 11.78 8.88 -8.40
C GLU A 549 11.81 9.87 -9.58
N THR A 550 12.41 9.51 -10.71
CA THR A 550 12.42 10.38 -11.90
C THR A 550 11.05 10.48 -12.55
N SER A 551 10.29 9.38 -12.63
CA SER A 551 8.97 9.36 -13.27
C SER A 551 7.92 10.16 -12.50
N PHE A 552 8.00 10.15 -11.17
CA PHE A 552 7.05 10.83 -10.28
C PHE A 552 7.64 12.04 -9.56
N GLY A 553 8.90 12.39 -9.84
CA GLY A 553 9.60 13.52 -9.22
C GLY A 553 8.93 14.86 -9.55
N GLU A 554 8.39 15.01 -10.75
CA GLU A 554 7.57 16.18 -11.12
C GLU A 554 6.31 16.26 -10.23
N ALA A 555 5.59 15.15 -10.06
CA ALA A 555 4.42 15.11 -9.19
C ALA A 555 4.76 15.50 -7.74
N VAL A 556 5.91 15.04 -7.23
CA VAL A 556 6.42 15.43 -5.90
C VAL A 556 6.77 16.91 -5.83
N ALA A 557 7.45 17.45 -6.84
CA ALA A 557 7.81 18.88 -6.91
C ALA A 557 6.56 19.79 -6.95
N HIS A 558 5.44 19.27 -7.46
CA HIS A 558 4.15 19.94 -7.50
C HIS A 558 3.24 19.63 -6.29
N GLU A 559 3.78 19.00 -5.24
CA GLU A 559 3.02 18.60 -4.04
C GLU A 559 1.73 17.81 -4.39
N PHE A 560 1.78 17.01 -5.45
CA PHE A 560 0.62 16.27 -5.94
C PHE A 560 0.15 15.26 -4.90
N VAL A 561 -1.14 15.33 -4.57
CA VAL A 561 -1.86 14.32 -3.80
C VAL A 561 -3.02 13.81 -4.64
N LEU A 562 -3.13 12.48 -4.77
CA LEU A 562 -4.23 11.84 -5.48
C LEU A 562 -5.53 11.99 -4.68
N GLY A 563 -6.54 12.64 -5.27
CA GLY A 563 -7.86 12.84 -4.67
C GLY A 563 -9.03 12.44 -5.57
N ASP A 564 -10.25 12.65 -5.08
CA ASP A 564 -11.48 12.29 -5.82
C ASP A 564 -11.62 13.08 -7.13
N ALA A 565 -11.17 14.33 -7.13
CA ALA A 565 -11.16 15.20 -8.30
C ALA A 565 -10.27 14.62 -9.43
N ASP A 566 -9.17 13.97 -9.09
CA ASP A 566 -8.30 13.29 -10.06
C ASP A 566 -8.98 12.05 -10.64
N ASN A 567 -9.69 11.28 -9.81
CA ASN A 567 -10.48 10.14 -10.31
C ASN A 567 -11.58 10.59 -11.28
N ALA A 568 -12.21 11.74 -11.04
CA ALA A 568 -13.17 12.34 -11.95
C ALA A 568 -12.49 12.77 -13.28
N LEU A 569 -11.34 13.44 -13.20
CA LEU A 569 -10.52 13.79 -14.38
C LEU A 569 -10.16 12.55 -15.22
N LEU A 570 -9.82 11.43 -14.57
CA LEU A 570 -9.51 10.16 -15.23
C LEU A 570 -10.73 9.40 -15.78
N ALA A 571 -11.93 9.69 -15.26
CA ALA A 571 -13.19 9.16 -15.76
C ALA A 571 -13.67 9.94 -16.98
N ASP A 572 -13.40 11.25 -17.00
CA ASP A 572 -13.77 12.17 -18.07
C ASP A 572 -12.61 12.41 -19.07
N ASP A 573 -11.86 11.35 -19.43
CA ASP A 573 -10.74 11.42 -20.41
C ASP A 573 -11.17 11.98 -21.78
N HIS A 574 -12.46 11.83 -22.10
CA HIS A 574 -13.06 12.37 -23.32
C HIS A 574 -12.94 13.89 -23.40
N LEU A 575 -12.97 14.63 -22.29
CA LEU A 575 -12.79 16.09 -22.27
C LEU A 575 -11.38 16.47 -22.72
N LEU A 576 -10.35 15.77 -22.22
CA LEU A 576 -8.95 15.96 -22.63
C LEU A 576 -8.77 15.61 -24.12
N ARG A 577 -9.45 14.56 -24.61
CA ARG A 577 -9.41 14.17 -26.02
C ARG A 577 -10.08 15.23 -26.91
N HIS A 578 -11.22 15.76 -26.49
CA HIS A 578 -11.93 16.82 -27.20
C HIS A 578 -11.13 18.13 -27.22
N ALA A 579 -10.48 18.49 -26.11
CA ALA A 579 -9.59 19.64 -26.06
C ALA A 579 -8.41 19.50 -27.04
N LEU A 580 -7.72 18.36 -27.04
CA LEU A 580 -6.63 18.07 -27.99
C LEU A 580 -7.12 18.06 -29.44
N HIS A 581 -8.32 17.54 -29.72
CA HIS A 581 -8.88 17.56 -31.07
C HIS A 581 -9.12 18.98 -31.59
N ASN A 582 -9.64 19.87 -30.74
CA ASN A 582 -9.81 21.28 -31.09
C ASN A 582 -8.47 22.00 -31.27
N LEU A 583 -7.48 21.65 -30.46
CA LEU A 583 -6.12 22.16 -30.61
C LEU A 583 -5.48 21.70 -31.93
N ASP A 584 -5.65 20.44 -32.32
CA ASP A 584 -5.19 19.90 -33.61
C ASP A 584 -5.87 20.60 -34.78
N GLY A 585 -7.18 20.85 -34.70
CA GLY A 585 -7.91 21.62 -35.70
C GLY A 585 -7.32 23.02 -35.86
N ALA A 586 -7.07 23.72 -34.75
CA ALA A 586 -6.47 25.05 -34.79
C ALA A 586 -5.04 25.04 -35.37
N CYS A 587 -4.23 24.04 -35.01
CA CYS A 587 -2.89 23.88 -35.55
C CYS A 587 -2.90 23.55 -37.04
N ALA A 588 -3.84 22.74 -37.52
CA ALA A 588 -4.01 22.44 -38.94
C ALA A 588 -4.41 23.69 -39.75
N GLU A 589 -5.33 24.50 -39.24
CA GLU A 589 -5.72 25.78 -39.86
C GLU A 589 -4.51 26.75 -39.97
N LEU A 590 -3.69 26.84 -38.92
CA LEU A 590 -2.47 27.65 -38.93
C LEU A 590 -1.40 27.10 -39.87
N ALA A 591 -1.21 25.79 -39.91
CA ALA A 591 -0.22 25.13 -40.77
C ALA A 591 -0.58 25.23 -42.26
N ALA A 592 -1.85 25.45 -42.59
CA ALA A 592 -2.31 25.68 -43.96
C ALA A 592 -2.02 27.11 -44.46
N LEU A 593 -1.60 28.04 -43.58
CA LEU A 593 -1.30 29.41 -43.97
C LEU A 593 0.01 29.51 -44.78
N PRO A 594 0.12 30.47 -45.71
CA PRO A 594 1.34 30.67 -46.49
C PRO A 594 2.55 30.97 -45.60
N ASN A 595 3.66 30.28 -45.85
CA ASN A 595 4.92 30.43 -45.09
C ASN A 595 4.80 30.13 -43.58
N ALA A 596 3.75 29.43 -43.13
CA ALA A 596 3.68 28.89 -41.79
C ALA A 596 4.74 27.78 -41.59
N PRO A 597 5.27 27.60 -40.37
CA PRO A 597 6.18 26.50 -40.08
C PRO A 597 5.47 25.16 -40.30
N PRO A 598 6.16 24.13 -40.84
CA PRO A 598 5.56 22.82 -41.05
C PRO A 598 5.16 22.19 -39.71
N LEU A 599 3.97 21.59 -39.66
CA LEU A 599 3.48 20.85 -38.51
C LEU A 599 3.69 19.34 -38.74
N VAL A 600 4.51 18.71 -37.90
CA VAL A 600 4.65 17.25 -37.86
C VAL A 600 3.90 16.71 -36.64
N ALA A 601 2.58 16.62 -36.74
CA ALA A 601 1.74 16.23 -35.60
C ALA A 601 1.86 14.74 -35.26
N LEU A 602 2.10 14.42 -33.99
CA LEU A 602 1.94 13.06 -33.46
C LEU A 602 0.45 12.67 -33.56
N PRO A 603 0.12 11.44 -33.98
CA PRO A 603 -1.27 11.02 -34.10
C PRO A 603 -1.96 11.06 -32.73
N LEU A 604 -3.20 11.56 -32.70
CA LEU A 604 -3.98 11.55 -31.46
C LEU A 604 -4.14 10.10 -30.96
N PRO A 605 -3.93 9.86 -29.67
CA PRO A 605 -4.16 8.55 -29.07
C PRO A 605 -5.62 8.12 -29.24
N GLY A 606 -5.81 6.84 -29.58
CA GLY A 606 -7.13 6.23 -29.78
C GLY A 606 -7.95 6.12 -28.48
N ARG A 607 -9.00 5.30 -28.50
CA ARG A 607 -9.76 4.97 -27.28
C ARG A 607 -8.87 4.16 -26.33
N GLY A 608 -8.44 4.78 -25.23
CA GLY A 608 -7.54 4.18 -24.24
C GLY A 608 -6.96 5.23 -23.29
N LYS A 609 -6.49 4.78 -22.12
CA LYS A 609 -5.91 5.60 -21.03
C LYS A 609 -4.39 5.75 -21.17
N ASP A 610 -3.92 6.10 -22.37
CA ASP A 610 -2.49 6.31 -22.66
C ASP A 610 -2.14 7.79 -22.51
N PHE A 611 -2.13 8.27 -21.26
CA PHE A 611 -1.99 9.70 -20.95
C PHE A 611 -0.59 10.25 -21.27
N ASP A 612 0.44 9.39 -21.37
CA ASP A 612 1.76 9.80 -21.87
C ASP A 612 1.69 10.25 -23.32
N LYS A 613 0.95 9.52 -24.18
CA LYS A 613 0.70 9.97 -25.56
C LYS A 613 -0.15 11.23 -25.62
N PHE A 614 -1.16 11.38 -24.76
CA PHE A 614 -1.94 12.62 -24.70
C PHE A 614 -1.04 13.81 -24.37
N LEU A 615 -0.20 13.67 -23.33
CA LEU A 615 0.72 14.72 -22.90
C LEU A 615 1.76 15.03 -23.98
N ALA A 616 2.37 14.00 -24.58
CA ALA A 616 3.34 14.19 -25.67
C ALA A 616 2.70 14.94 -26.86
N CYS A 617 1.43 14.63 -27.17
CA CYS A 617 0.69 15.40 -28.16
C CYS A 617 0.53 16.86 -27.71
N GLY A 618 -0.05 17.11 -26.54
CA GLY A 618 -0.29 18.46 -26.03
C GLY A 618 0.98 19.33 -25.97
N ARG A 619 2.10 18.79 -25.47
CA ARG A 619 3.41 19.47 -25.42
C ARG A 619 3.90 19.84 -26.81
N GLN A 620 3.84 18.90 -27.76
CA GLN A 620 4.25 19.17 -29.14
C GLN A 620 3.43 20.29 -29.78
N ARG A 621 2.10 20.35 -29.53
CA ARG A 621 1.25 21.42 -30.10
C ARG A 621 1.54 22.76 -29.43
N ALA A 622 1.74 22.76 -28.12
CA ALA A 622 2.11 23.97 -27.39
C ALA A 622 3.46 24.53 -27.89
N GLU A 623 4.48 23.68 -28.02
CA GLU A 623 5.80 24.05 -28.57
C GLU A 623 5.70 24.61 -29.99
N TRP A 624 4.92 23.96 -30.86
CA TRP A 624 4.71 24.46 -32.21
C TRP A 624 3.95 25.79 -32.22
N LEU A 625 2.96 25.98 -31.36
CA LEU A 625 2.26 27.27 -31.21
C LEU A 625 3.16 28.37 -30.64
N GLU A 626 4.12 28.05 -29.77
CA GLU A 626 5.18 28.99 -29.38
C GLU A 626 5.99 29.43 -30.60
N GLU A 627 6.35 28.50 -31.48
CA GLU A 627 7.09 28.80 -32.70
C GLU A 627 6.27 29.69 -33.64
N VAL A 628 5.00 29.36 -33.90
CA VAL A 628 4.08 30.15 -34.74
C VAL A 628 3.88 31.55 -34.16
N ALA A 629 3.80 31.70 -32.83
CA ALA A 629 3.66 33.00 -32.18
C ALA A 629 4.84 33.96 -32.41
N LEU A 630 5.99 33.46 -32.88
CA LEU A 630 7.14 34.27 -33.26
C LEU A 630 7.02 34.85 -34.69
N TYR A 631 6.06 34.40 -35.49
CA TYR A 631 5.84 34.91 -36.85
C TYR A 631 5.08 36.23 -36.83
N ARG A 632 5.49 37.15 -37.70
CA ARG A 632 4.77 38.40 -37.95
C ARG A 632 3.71 38.14 -39.01
N VAL A 633 2.48 38.54 -38.72
CA VAL A 633 1.39 38.54 -39.70
C VAL A 633 1.41 39.90 -40.41
N VAL A 634 1.46 39.88 -41.74
CA VAL A 634 1.39 41.07 -42.59
C VAL A 634 0.21 40.91 -43.53
N ALA A 635 -0.80 41.76 -43.36
CA ALA A 635 -1.89 41.85 -44.31
C ALA A 635 -1.37 42.50 -45.60
N THR A 636 -1.53 41.81 -46.73
CA THR A 636 -1.16 42.30 -48.07
C THR A 636 -2.35 42.85 -48.83
#